data_AF-A0A0R1PAW5-F1
#
_entry.id   AF-A0A0R1PAW5-F1
#
_cell.length_a   1.000
_cell.length_b   1.000
_cell.length_c   1.000
_cell.angle_alpha   90.00
_cell.angle_beta   90.00
_cell.angle_gamma   90.00
#
_symmetry.space_group_name_H-M   'P 1'
#
loop_
_entity.id
_entity.type
_entity.pdbx_description
1 polymer ?
#
loop_
_entity_poly.entity_id
_entity_poly.type
_entity_poly.pdbx_seq_one_letter_code
_entity_poly.pdbx_strand_id
1 'polypeptide(L)'
;MAEESFNLLTSPWIKVIGLDSDEEKQISLEDLFQNAQNYRRLAGEMRSQDLAILRFLLAILTTVYTRFDANGNPYEWLELDSKSWRPIENSLDDDTDDIQEDLLATWEDLFQRGSFSDIVVKYLEKYAARFDVFGKQPFYQVTAEIYDDLTSKKIASGKGTVAIKQMNRLISESNNSPDIFSPKSSSQKNKIGTAEFVRWLISYQNFTGTTDKTKIKGVEKYSASAGWLYGLDTVYAQGKTLFETLMLNLVLISDFSGEYGNIIQKPNWEFASQADYVKYLLEKKAPDNIAGLYTNWSRMIYVRWDEEPTVFSTCLPKFDDDAINNEIEPMTTWRVKDRHHNTKHLSDLGKKMWRNFGLYVPTEADTQNADMKPGIVNWLSLLKDEQLIPDAHYVNLATANLISDGNATSQLPAAEISDDLYINADILFDLHWTTKIEDAIEYTQQIIKYYWGFANGLAELRGIGDKRDFANRLSEDFYNRLNEPFNNWLIDLDPMQPTTPQILKWEDEVLLRQVDEQVNAVMATASPKEIIGKHEDKNNEKMIKNIFILVNILRASINKYRKKLR
;
A
#
# COMPACT_ATOMS: atom_id res chain seq x y z
N MET A 1 7.16 -18.51 35.60
CA MET A 1 8.52 -18.10 35.21
C MET A 1 8.46 -16.62 34.96
N ALA A 2 9.46 -15.84 35.38
CA ALA A 2 9.46 -14.40 35.13
C ALA A 2 9.38 -14.17 33.62
N GLU A 3 8.35 -13.48 33.15
CA GLU A 3 8.21 -13.11 31.74
C GLU A 3 9.44 -12.29 31.35
N GLU A 4 10.27 -12.82 30.45
CA GLU A 4 11.36 -12.05 29.87
C GLU A 4 10.75 -10.85 29.14
N SER A 5 11.06 -9.64 29.61
CA SER A 5 10.64 -8.40 28.94
C SER A 5 11.14 -8.43 27.49
N PHE A 6 10.27 -8.07 26.54
CA PHE A 6 10.63 -7.90 25.14
C PHE A 6 10.21 -6.50 24.71
N ASN A 7 11.10 -5.53 24.93
CA ASN A 7 10.84 -4.14 24.62
C ASN A 7 11.24 -3.81 23.17
N LEU A 8 10.30 -3.36 22.35
CA LEU A 8 10.54 -3.04 20.94
C LEU A 8 11.55 -1.90 20.71
N LEU A 9 11.77 -1.06 21.73
CA LEU A 9 12.76 0.00 21.68
C LEU A 9 14.18 -0.56 21.57
N THR A 10 14.50 -1.57 22.39
CA THR A 10 15.87 -2.09 22.57
C THR A 10 16.08 -3.49 22.01
N SER A 11 15.03 -4.32 21.96
CA SER A 11 15.11 -5.69 21.43
C SER A 11 15.02 -5.69 19.91
N PRO A 12 15.83 -6.50 19.21
CA PRO A 12 15.77 -6.57 17.75
C PRO A 12 14.52 -7.31 17.27
N TRP A 13 13.74 -6.68 16.38
CA TRP A 13 12.51 -7.26 15.83
C TRP A 13 12.16 -6.79 14.42
N ILE A 14 12.73 -5.68 13.95
CA ILE A 14 12.47 -5.15 12.61
C ILE A 14 13.47 -5.80 11.65
N LYS A 15 12.97 -6.38 10.56
CA LYS A 15 13.84 -6.94 9.52
C LYS A 15 14.17 -5.89 8.46
N VAL A 16 15.44 -5.74 8.14
CA VAL A 16 15.96 -4.80 7.14
C VAL A 16 17.03 -5.45 6.27
N ILE A 17 17.27 -4.89 5.08
CA ILE A 17 18.48 -5.18 4.29
C ILE A 17 19.50 -4.07 4.51
N GLY A 18 20.74 -4.42 4.88
CA GLY A 18 21.85 -3.48 4.98
C GLY A 18 22.21 -2.87 3.62
N LEU A 19 22.48 -1.57 3.56
CA LEU A 19 22.75 -0.86 2.31
C LEU A 19 24.01 -1.40 1.60
N ASP A 20 25.09 -1.60 2.36
CA ASP A 20 26.41 -2.02 1.85
C ASP A 20 26.59 -3.54 1.80
N SER A 21 26.02 -4.27 2.76
CA SER A 21 26.26 -5.72 2.91
C SER A 21 25.29 -6.58 2.11
N ASP A 22 24.14 -6.05 1.67
CA ASP A 22 22.99 -6.81 1.15
C ASP A 22 22.44 -7.90 2.09
N GLU A 23 22.99 -8.01 3.30
CA GLU A 23 22.55 -8.95 4.33
C GLU A 23 21.25 -8.51 5.02
N GLU A 24 20.38 -9.48 5.30
CA GLU A 24 19.22 -9.32 6.18
C GLU A 24 19.68 -9.22 7.64
N LYS A 25 19.16 -8.23 8.37
CA LYS A 25 19.42 -8.00 9.80
C LYS A 25 18.11 -7.81 10.56
N GLN A 26 18.12 -8.18 11.84
CA GLN A 26 17.07 -7.82 12.79
C GLN A 26 17.57 -6.74 13.73
N ILE A 27 16.84 -5.63 13.80
CA ILE A 27 17.22 -4.42 14.54
C ILE A 27 16.07 -3.93 15.43
N SER A 28 16.39 -3.10 16.43
CA SER A 28 15.41 -2.48 17.33
C SER A 28 14.88 -1.15 16.76
N LEU A 29 13.90 -0.52 17.42
CA LEU A 29 13.47 0.83 17.02
C LEU A 29 14.59 1.86 17.24
N GLU A 30 15.36 1.73 18.32
CA GLU A 30 16.49 2.62 18.61
C GLU A 30 17.53 2.58 17.48
N ASP A 31 17.99 1.38 17.11
CA ASP A 31 18.95 1.20 16.01
C ASP A 31 18.38 1.68 14.67
N LEU A 32 17.10 1.39 14.39
CA LEU A 32 16.45 1.86 13.17
C LEU A 32 16.50 3.39 13.06
N PHE A 33 16.08 4.14 14.08
CA PHE A 33 16.01 5.59 13.99
C PHE A 33 17.40 6.25 14.05
N GLN A 34 18.39 5.62 14.68
CA GLN A 34 19.77 6.11 14.67
C GLN A 34 20.51 5.83 13.35
N ASN A 35 20.15 4.76 12.64
CA ASN A 35 20.93 4.22 11.51
C ASN A 35 20.11 3.99 10.23
N ALA A 36 18.93 4.60 10.07
CA ALA A 36 18.02 4.40 8.93
C ALA A 36 18.69 4.58 7.55
N GLN A 37 19.69 5.47 7.47
CA GLN A 37 20.49 5.75 6.28
C GLN A 37 21.41 4.58 5.87
N ASN A 38 21.72 3.68 6.79
CA ASN A 38 22.58 2.51 6.56
C ASN A 38 21.77 1.27 6.10
N TYR A 39 20.45 1.39 6.01
CA TYR A 39 19.55 0.33 5.58
C TYR A 39 18.92 0.69 4.24
N ARG A 40 18.81 -0.29 3.34
CA ARG A 40 18.18 -0.07 2.03
C ARG A 40 16.65 -0.01 2.14
N ARG A 41 16.07 -0.97 2.88
CA ARG A 41 14.60 -1.13 3.01
C ARG A 41 14.24 -2.10 4.12
N LEU A 42 12.96 -2.11 4.48
CA LEU A 42 12.33 -3.19 5.26
C LEU A 42 12.37 -4.52 4.49
N ALA A 43 12.44 -5.62 5.23
CA ALA A 43 12.61 -6.98 4.71
C ALA A 43 11.84 -8.01 5.57
N GLY A 44 10.62 -7.66 5.94
CA GLY A 44 9.70 -8.55 6.62
C GLY A 44 9.33 -9.76 5.78
N GLU A 45 8.45 -10.59 6.34
CA GLU A 45 7.97 -11.81 5.70
C GLU A 45 7.17 -11.54 4.40
N MET A 46 6.54 -10.36 4.27
CA MET A 46 5.67 -9.98 3.13
C MET A 46 5.77 -8.47 2.85
N ARG A 47 5.49 -8.04 1.62
CA ARG A 47 5.50 -6.60 1.25
C ARG A 47 4.38 -5.81 1.93
N SER A 48 3.23 -6.42 2.09
CA SER A 48 2.09 -5.89 2.85
C SER A 48 2.40 -5.78 4.35
N GLN A 49 3.22 -6.69 4.90
CA GLN A 49 3.73 -6.55 6.26
C GLN A 49 4.73 -5.39 6.36
N ASP A 50 5.65 -5.26 5.40
CA ASP A 50 6.58 -4.12 5.34
C ASP A 50 5.82 -2.79 5.33
N LEU A 51 4.75 -2.68 4.54
CA LEU A 51 3.91 -1.47 4.51
C LEU A 51 3.21 -1.19 5.85
N ALA A 52 2.70 -2.21 6.54
CA ALA A 52 2.12 -2.05 7.88
C ALA A 52 3.17 -1.57 8.90
N ILE A 53 4.40 -2.08 8.82
CA ILE A 53 5.52 -1.64 9.67
C ILE A 53 5.95 -0.22 9.30
N LEU A 54 6.05 0.12 8.01
CA LEU A 54 6.34 1.47 7.53
C LEU A 54 5.37 2.49 8.11
N ARG A 55 4.06 2.21 8.03
CA ARG A 55 3.02 3.08 8.61
C ARG A 55 3.14 3.20 10.12
N PHE A 56 3.49 2.12 10.83
CA PHE A 56 3.76 2.20 12.27
C PHE A 56 4.97 3.10 12.60
N LEU A 57 6.07 2.99 11.84
CA LEU A 57 7.24 3.85 12.00
C LEU A 57 6.92 5.32 11.68
N LEU A 58 6.15 5.55 10.62
CA LEU A 58 5.67 6.89 10.27
C LEU A 58 4.79 7.49 11.37
N ALA A 59 3.92 6.70 12.01
CA ALA A 59 3.12 7.19 13.14
C ALA A 59 4.00 7.67 14.31
N ILE A 60 5.16 7.06 14.55
CA ILE A 60 6.13 7.53 15.54
C ILE A 60 6.74 8.86 15.06
N LEU A 61 7.25 8.89 13.83
CA LEU A 61 7.94 10.06 13.27
C LEU A 61 7.02 11.27 13.17
N THR A 62 5.80 11.12 12.64
CA THR A 62 4.82 12.22 12.56
C THR A 62 4.49 12.72 13.95
N THR A 63 4.26 11.83 14.93
CA THR A 63 3.98 12.24 16.31
C THR A 63 5.12 13.06 16.93
N VAL A 64 6.37 12.70 16.65
CA VAL A 64 7.53 13.41 17.18
C VAL A 64 7.73 14.74 16.45
N TYR A 65 7.74 14.74 15.12
CA TYR A 65 8.12 15.91 14.33
C TYR A 65 7.00 16.94 14.14
N THR A 66 5.76 16.63 14.51
CA THR A 66 4.71 17.65 14.73
C THR A 66 4.78 18.28 16.12
N ARG A 67 5.76 17.91 16.96
CA ARG A 67 5.91 18.43 18.34
C ARG A 67 7.30 19.00 18.61
N PHE A 68 8.31 18.49 17.92
CA PHE A 68 9.70 18.90 18.07
C PHE A 68 10.32 19.15 16.70
N ASP A 69 11.20 20.15 16.63
CA ASP A 69 11.99 20.48 15.46
C ASP A 69 13.07 19.41 15.17
N ALA A 70 13.82 19.61 14.08
CA ALA A 70 14.92 18.74 13.70
C ALA A 70 16.05 18.68 14.76
N ASN A 71 16.12 19.62 15.68
CA ASN A 71 17.12 19.70 16.76
C ASN A 71 16.60 19.14 18.10
N GLY A 72 15.33 18.74 18.15
CA GLY A 72 14.67 18.19 19.33
C GLY A 72 14.11 19.24 20.29
N ASN A 73 13.99 20.50 19.85
CA ASN A 73 13.32 21.55 20.62
C ASN A 73 11.81 21.52 20.36
N PRO A 74 10.96 21.70 21.37
CA PRO A 74 9.52 21.87 21.13
C PRO A 74 9.27 23.18 20.38
N TYR A 75 8.27 23.19 19.49
CA TYR A 75 7.87 24.40 18.77
C TYR A 75 7.27 25.46 19.71
N GLU A 76 7.48 26.73 19.41
CA GLU A 76 7.00 27.84 20.25
C GLU A 76 5.46 27.96 20.23
N TRP A 77 4.83 27.60 19.12
CA TRP A 77 3.37 27.58 18.93
C TRP A 77 2.68 26.36 19.55
N LEU A 78 3.40 25.49 20.27
CA LEU A 78 2.85 24.26 20.86
C LEU A 78 3.27 24.07 22.33
N GLU A 79 2.30 24.13 23.23
CA GLU A 79 2.54 23.79 24.64
C GLU A 79 2.44 22.27 24.87
N LEU A 80 3.49 21.67 25.44
CA LEU A 80 3.55 20.25 25.75
C LEU A 80 3.47 20.00 27.27
N ASP A 81 2.66 19.01 27.67
CA ASP A 81 2.69 18.52 29.05
C ASP A 81 4.07 17.96 29.40
N SER A 82 4.71 18.51 30.43
CA SER A 82 6.06 18.11 30.85
C SER A 82 6.22 16.60 31.13
N LYS A 83 5.15 15.91 31.57
CA LYS A 83 5.20 14.50 31.97
C LYS A 83 4.90 13.52 30.86
N SER A 84 4.08 13.89 29.88
CA SER A 84 3.66 13.02 28.79
C SER A 84 4.18 13.47 27.42
N TRP A 85 4.61 14.72 27.27
CA TRP A 85 4.95 15.34 25.97
C TRP A 85 3.80 15.31 24.97
N ARG A 86 2.57 15.31 25.49
CA ARG A 86 1.35 15.45 24.70
C ARG A 86 1.02 16.95 24.62
N PRO A 87 0.49 17.42 23.48
CA PRO A 87 -0.07 18.76 23.37
C PRO A 87 -1.12 19.00 24.44
N ILE A 88 -1.08 20.18 25.07
CA ILE A 88 -2.14 20.64 25.96
C ILE A 88 -3.33 21.06 25.08
N GLU A 89 -4.56 20.78 25.51
CA GLU A 89 -5.76 21.12 24.71
C GLU A 89 -5.82 22.63 24.42
N ASN A 90 -6.10 22.99 23.16
CA ASN A 90 -6.16 24.37 22.65
C ASN A 90 -4.85 25.16 22.83
N SER A 91 -3.69 24.49 22.76
CA SER A 91 -2.37 25.11 22.90
C SER A 91 -1.73 25.56 21.58
N LEU A 92 -2.39 25.32 20.44
CA LEU A 92 -1.90 25.78 19.15
C LEU A 92 -2.09 27.30 19.03
N ASP A 93 -1.07 27.99 18.53
CA ASP A 93 -1.24 29.36 18.05
C ASP A 93 -2.16 29.38 16.80
N ASP A 94 -2.79 30.53 16.55
CA ASP A 94 -3.76 30.73 15.47
C ASP A 94 -3.09 31.10 14.12
N ASP A 95 -1.75 31.13 14.04
CA ASP A 95 -1.00 31.46 12.80
C ASP A 95 -0.57 30.20 12.03
N THR A 96 -1.25 29.91 10.91
CA THR A 96 -0.97 28.73 10.06
C THR A 96 0.36 28.76 9.36
N ASP A 97 0.74 29.95 8.91
CA ASP A 97 1.79 30.07 7.92
C ASP A 97 3.12 29.78 8.63
N ASP A 98 3.28 30.33 9.85
CA ASP A 98 4.42 30.04 10.73
C ASP A 98 4.52 28.55 11.08
N ILE A 99 3.40 27.86 11.35
CA ILE A 99 3.41 26.41 11.65
C ILE A 99 3.88 25.61 10.43
N GLN A 100 3.37 25.94 9.24
CA GLN A 100 3.76 25.24 8.01
C GLN A 100 5.23 25.47 7.68
N GLU A 101 5.71 26.70 7.79
CA GLU A 101 7.12 27.05 7.60
C GLU A 101 8.02 26.26 8.55
N ASP A 102 7.69 26.18 9.85
CA ASP A 102 8.46 25.43 10.85
C ASP A 102 8.50 23.92 10.57
N LEU A 103 7.37 23.35 10.14
CA LEU A 103 7.27 21.92 9.82
C LEU A 103 8.05 21.58 8.54
N LEU A 104 7.99 22.44 7.51
CA LEU A 104 8.79 22.28 6.29
C LEU A 104 10.28 22.44 6.57
N ALA A 105 10.66 23.45 7.35
CA ALA A 105 12.05 23.65 7.77
C ALA A 105 12.58 22.43 8.55
N THR A 106 11.76 21.84 9.43
CA THR A 106 12.11 20.60 10.13
C THR A 106 12.28 19.44 9.17
N TRP A 107 11.40 19.28 8.18
CA TRP A 107 11.55 18.25 7.16
C TRP A 107 12.85 18.44 6.35
N GLU A 108 13.12 19.67 5.92
CA GLU A 108 14.32 20.04 5.15
C GLU A 108 15.60 19.73 5.93
N ASP A 109 15.70 20.21 7.18
CA ASP A 109 16.86 20.02 8.05
C ASP A 109 17.18 18.54 8.24
N LEU A 110 16.15 17.71 8.45
CA LEU A 110 16.31 16.26 8.58
C LEU A 110 16.79 15.65 7.26
N PHE A 111 16.17 16.02 6.14
CA PHE A 111 16.49 15.46 4.82
C PHE A 111 17.94 15.80 4.41
N GLN A 112 18.34 17.06 4.57
CA GLN A 112 19.72 17.51 4.31
C GLN A 112 20.74 16.84 5.22
N ARG A 113 20.39 16.63 6.50
CA ARG A 113 21.25 15.92 7.46
C ARG A 113 21.40 14.43 7.11
N GLY A 114 20.41 13.83 6.48
CA GLY A 114 20.40 12.41 6.11
C GLY A 114 20.20 11.46 7.29
N SER A 115 19.70 11.95 8.43
CA SER A 115 19.44 11.14 9.63
C SER A 115 18.38 11.77 10.54
N PHE A 116 17.67 10.95 11.31
CA PHE A 116 16.76 11.44 12.35
C PHE A 116 17.52 11.98 13.57
N SER A 117 16.89 12.89 14.30
CA SER A 117 17.39 13.43 15.56
C SER A 117 17.12 12.50 16.75
N ASP A 118 17.93 12.64 17.80
CA ASP A 118 17.85 11.81 19.00
C ASP A 118 16.53 11.94 19.77
N ILE A 119 15.75 12.99 19.49
CA ILE A 119 14.43 13.24 20.08
C ILE A 119 13.44 12.10 19.82
N VAL A 120 13.56 11.42 18.68
CA VAL A 120 12.72 10.25 18.37
C VAL A 120 12.95 9.14 19.41
N VAL A 121 14.22 8.85 19.71
CA VAL A 121 14.59 7.84 20.72
C VAL A 121 14.19 8.31 22.11
N LYS A 122 14.46 9.58 22.48
CA LYS A 122 14.05 10.15 23.78
C LYS A 122 12.54 10.09 24.01
N TYR A 123 11.75 10.35 22.96
CA TYR A 123 10.30 10.21 23.01
C TYR A 123 9.90 8.76 23.26
N LEU A 124 10.50 7.80 22.55
CA LEU A 124 10.21 6.37 22.75
C LEU A 124 10.65 5.87 24.12
N GLU A 125 11.77 6.35 24.69
CA GLU A 125 12.21 6.05 26.05
C GLU A 125 11.14 6.45 27.08
N LYS A 126 10.52 7.62 26.89
CA LYS A 126 9.42 8.11 27.75
C LYS A 126 8.20 7.18 27.72
N TYR A 127 7.96 6.55 26.57
CA TYR A 127 6.89 5.59 26.37
C TYR A 127 7.35 4.13 26.44
N ALA A 128 8.58 3.82 26.85
CA ALA A 128 9.16 2.47 26.75
C ALA A 128 8.30 1.39 27.41
N ALA A 129 7.61 1.71 28.51
CA ALA A 129 6.69 0.80 29.18
C ALA A 129 5.45 0.38 28.35
N ARG A 130 5.12 1.12 27.28
CA ARG A 130 4.05 0.82 26.30
C ARG A 130 4.54 -0.02 25.12
N PHE A 131 5.87 -0.10 24.93
CA PHE A 131 6.53 -0.84 23.86
C PHE A 131 7.08 -2.19 24.34
N ASP A 132 6.79 -2.60 25.58
CA ASP A 132 7.07 -3.96 26.04
C ASP A 132 5.93 -4.90 25.69
N VAL A 133 6.22 -5.95 24.93
CA VAL A 133 5.24 -6.95 24.45
C VAL A 133 4.59 -7.71 25.61
N PHE A 134 5.33 -7.91 26.71
CA PHE A 134 4.88 -8.61 27.91
C PHE A 134 4.79 -7.68 29.13
N GLY A 135 4.82 -6.37 28.90
CA GLY A 135 4.77 -5.36 29.96
C GLY A 135 3.41 -5.28 30.65
N LYS A 136 3.31 -4.44 31.69
CA LYS A 136 2.05 -4.20 32.43
C LYS A 136 0.92 -3.65 31.55
N GLN A 137 1.28 -2.85 30.54
CA GLN A 137 0.39 -2.45 29.46
C GLN A 137 0.99 -2.99 28.17
N PRO A 138 0.73 -4.26 27.83
CA PRO A 138 1.44 -4.95 26.76
C PRO A 138 1.21 -4.29 25.40
N PHE A 139 2.27 -4.18 24.61
CA PHE A 139 2.24 -3.55 23.29
C PHE A 139 1.18 -4.21 22.39
N TYR A 140 0.27 -3.39 21.83
CA TYR A 140 -0.79 -3.80 20.89
C TYR A 140 -1.74 -4.89 21.40
N GLN A 141 -1.84 -5.00 22.72
CA GLN A 141 -2.64 -6.00 23.43
C GLN A 141 -3.47 -5.33 24.52
N VAL A 142 -4.35 -6.10 25.15
CA VAL A 142 -5.00 -5.78 26.43
C VAL A 142 -4.55 -6.75 27.51
N THR A 143 -4.66 -6.37 28.79
CA THR A 143 -4.42 -7.33 29.88
C THR A 143 -5.53 -8.39 29.96
N ALA A 144 -5.27 -9.48 30.68
CA ALA A 144 -6.25 -10.54 30.91
C ALA A 144 -7.52 -10.01 31.59
N GLU A 145 -7.37 -9.10 32.56
CA GLU A 145 -8.48 -8.47 33.28
C GLU A 145 -9.37 -7.66 32.35
N ILE A 146 -8.76 -6.81 31.50
CA ILE A 146 -9.48 -5.98 30.53
C ILE A 146 -10.22 -6.87 29.52
N TYR A 147 -9.54 -7.89 28.99
CA TYR A 147 -10.16 -8.81 28.04
C TYR A 147 -11.38 -9.51 28.65
N ASP A 148 -11.21 -10.07 29.86
CA ASP A 148 -12.30 -10.79 30.52
C ASP A 148 -13.46 -9.86 30.89
N ASP A 149 -13.18 -8.65 31.35
CA ASP A 149 -14.21 -7.67 31.69
C ASP A 149 -15.07 -7.32 30.47
N LEU A 150 -14.43 -6.94 29.36
CA LEU A 150 -15.09 -6.41 28.16
C LEU A 150 -15.67 -7.48 27.22
N THR A 151 -15.25 -8.75 27.31
CA THR A 151 -15.69 -9.80 26.37
C THR A 151 -16.69 -10.80 26.92
N SER A 152 -17.57 -11.30 26.05
CA SER A 152 -18.60 -12.31 26.37
C SER A 152 -18.05 -13.68 26.74
N LYS A 153 -16.83 -14.02 26.30
CA LYS A 153 -16.18 -15.31 26.55
C LYS A 153 -14.86 -15.07 27.26
N LYS A 154 -14.77 -15.55 28.50
CA LYS A 154 -13.59 -15.44 29.35
C LYS A 154 -12.42 -16.29 28.82
N ILE A 155 -11.19 -15.85 29.07
CA ILE A 155 -9.94 -16.54 28.72
C ILE A 155 -9.93 -17.97 29.25
N ALA A 156 -10.38 -18.17 30.50
CA ALA A 156 -10.47 -19.48 31.15
C ALA A 156 -11.32 -20.51 30.39
N SER A 157 -12.23 -20.07 29.51
CA SER A 157 -13.03 -20.99 28.67
C SER A 157 -12.22 -21.66 27.55
N GLY A 158 -11.03 -21.13 27.22
CA GLY A 158 -10.21 -21.58 26.10
C GLY A 158 -10.85 -21.34 24.72
N LYS A 159 -11.95 -20.58 24.64
CA LYS A 159 -12.68 -20.28 23.39
C LYS A 159 -12.33 -18.89 22.89
N GLY A 160 -12.52 -18.67 21.59
CA GLY A 160 -12.26 -17.36 20.97
C GLY A 160 -10.79 -17.11 20.64
N THR A 161 -10.04 -18.20 20.45
CA THR A 161 -8.63 -18.13 20.08
C THR A 161 -8.46 -18.05 18.56
N VAL A 162 -7.36 -17.42 18.15
CA VAL A 162 -6.86 -17.39 16.78
C VAL A 162 -5.52 -18.10 16.79
N ALA A 163 -5.35 -19.07 15.89
CA ALA A 163 -4.07 -19.78 15.79
C ALA A 163 -3.05 -18.92 15.03
N ILE A 164 -1.76 -19.04 15.36
CA ILE A 164 -0.69 -18.28 14.70
C ILE A 164 -0.69 -18.49 13.19
N LYS A 165 -0.96 -19.71 12.71
CA LYS A 165 -1.10 -20.01 11.28
C LYS A 165 -2.22 -19.23 10.56
N GLN A 166 -3.18 -18.68 11.30
CA GLN A 166 -4.26 -17.84 10.77
C GLN A 166 -3.92 -16.35 10.83
N MET A 167 -2.96 -15.97 11.69
CA MET A 167 -2.38 -14.62 11.72
C MET A 167 -1.26 -14.48 10.69
N ASN A 168 -0.43 -15.51 10.54
CA ASN A 168 0.65 -15.59 9.57
C ASN A 168 0.05 -15.69 8.17
N ARG A 169 0.19 -14.62 7.38
CA ARG A 169 -0.42 -14.52 6.05
C ARG A 169 0.44 -15.08 4.92
N LEU A 170 1.61 -15.65 5.24
CA LEU A 170 2.32 -16.55 4.31
C LEU A 170 1.59 -17.89 4.12
N ILE A 171 0.62 -18.19 4.98
CA ILE A 171 -0.18 -19.41 4.93
C ILE A 171 -1.64 -18.97 4.89
N SER A 172 -2.30 -19.13 3.74
CA SER A 172 -3.74 -18.86 3.67
C SER A 172 -4.51 -20.12 4.02
N GLU A 173 -4.70 -20.36 5.32
CA GLU A 173 -5.48 -21.51 5.77
C GLU A 173 -6.46 -21.21 6.89
N SER A 174 -7.50 -22.03 6.95
CA SER A 174 -8.41 -22.10 8.09
C SER A 174 -8.25 -23.44 8.82
N ASN A 175 -8.95 -23.60 9.94
CA ASN A 175 -8.99 -24.90 10.61
C ASN A 175 -9.66 -25.99 9.77
N ASN A 176 -10.44 -25.63 8.74
CA ASN A 176 -11.21 -26.57 7.90
C ASN A 176 -10.66 -26.68 6.47
N SER A 177 -9.76 -25.78 6.07
CA SER A 177 -9.21 -25.69 4.71
C SER A 177 -7.70 -25.48 4.83
N PRO A 178 -6.91 -26.57 4.98
CA PRO A 178 -5.46 -26.49 5.10
C PRO A 178 -4.84 -26.05 3.77
N ASP A 179 -3.78 -25.25 3.84
CA ASP A 179 -3.01 -24.87 2.66
C ASP A 179 -2.07 -26.01 2.24
N ILE A 180 -2.19 -26.42 0.98
CA ILE A 180 -1.40 -27.49 0.36
C ILE A 180 0.02 -27.03 -0.05
N PHE A 181 0.26 -25.72 -0.17
CA PHE A 181 1.55 -25.13 -0.54
C PHE A 181 2.16 -24.32 0.62
N SER A 182 1.98 -24.79 1.84
CA SER A 182 2.50 -24.10 3.02
C SER A 182 4.03 -24.20 3.14
N PRO A 183 4.74 -23.08 3.40
CA PRO A 183 6.20 -23.07 3.62
C PRO A 183 6.63 -23.72 4.96
N LYS A 184 5.69 -23.95 5.89
CA LYS A 184 5.94 -24.59 7.18
C LYS A 184 5.27 -25.96 7.25
N SER A 185 5.96 -26.95 7.81
CA SER A 185 5.36 -28.25 8.12
C SER A 185 4.26 -28.11 9.17
N SER A 186 3.29 -29.04 9.19
CA SER A 186 2.08 -28.93 10.03
C SER A 186 2.36 -28.70 11.52
N SER A 187 3.44 -29.28 12.08
CA SER A 187 3.83 -29.11 13.49
C SER A 187 4.54 -27.78 13.78
N GLN A 188 4.92 -27.02 12.74
CA GLN A 188 5.65 -25.76 12.85
C GLN A 188 4.77 -24.54 12.55
N LYS A 189 3.56 -24.74 11.98
CA LYS A 189 2.68 -23.63 11.56
C LYS A 189 2.25 -22.71 12.69
N ASN A 190 2.20 -23.21 13.93
CA ASN A 190 1.86 -22.40 15.10
C ASN A 190 3.05 -21.96 15.95
N LYS A 191 4.28 -22.35 15.57
CA LYS A 191 5.50 -21.97 16.27
C LYS A 191 6.03 -20.67 15.70
N ILE A 192 6.36 -19.74 16.60
CA ILE A 192 6.81 -18.40 16.24
C ILE A 192 7.68 -17.82 17.35
N GLY A 193 8.76 -17.14 16.97
CA GLY A 193 9.58 -16.37 17.91
C GLY A 193 8.98 -14.99 18.19
N THR A 194 9.31 -14.38 19.32
CA THR A 194 8.72 -13.10 19.76
C THR A 194 8.89 -11.98 18.71
N ALA A 195 10.07 -11.85 18.11
CA ALA A 195 10.32 -10.86 17.05
C ALA A 195 9.39 -11.04 15.83
N GLU A 196 9.23 -12.26 15.34
CA GLU A 196 8.29 -12.58 14.23
C GLU A 196 6.84 -12.34 14.67
N PHE A 197 6.50 -12.68 15.91
CA PHE A 197 5.16 -12.46 16.45
C PHE A 197 4.79 -10.99 16.48
N VAL A 198 5.70 -10.10 16.88
CA VAL A 198 5.44 -8.64 16.90
C VAL A 198 5.12 -8.12 15.50
N ARG A 199 5.90 -8.50 14.49
CA ARG A 199 5.64 -8.10 13.10
C ARG A 199 4.25 -8.56 12.67
N TRP A 200 3.88 -9.82 12.97
CA TRP A 200 2.53 -10.31 12.70
C TRP A 200 1.45 -9.67 13.56
N LEU A 201 1.72 -9.23 14.79
CA LEU A 201 0.76 -8.55 15.64
C LEU A 201 0.37 -7.19 15.01
N ILE A 202 1.35 -6.41 14.56
CA ILE A 202 1.13 -5.13 13.85
C ILE A 202 0.39 -5.38 12.52
N SER A 203 0.84 -6.35 11.72
CA SER A 203 0.18 -6.68 10.46
C SER A 203 -1.25 -7.21 10.66
N TYR A 204 -1.49 -8.00 11.70
CA TYR A 204 -2.79 -8.59 11.95
C TYR A 204 -3.81 -7.52 12.32
N GLN A 205 -3.44 -6.44 13.01
CA GLN A 205 -4.35 -5.30 13.21
C GLN A 205 -4.82 -4.65 11.89
N ASN A 206 -4.02 -4.79 10.83
CA ASN A 206 -4.26 -4.23 9.51
C ASN A 206 -4.94 -5.20 8.52
N PHE A 207 -4.77 -6.51 8.71
CA PHE A 207 -5.24 -7.55 7.79
C PHE A 207 -5.92 -8.72 8.53
N THR A 208 -7.20 -8.54 8.86
CA THR A 208 -8.00 -9.55 9.59
C THR A 208 -9.04 -10.22 8.71
N GLY A 209 -9.31 -11.50 9.00
CA GLY A 209 -10.53 -12.15 8.52
C GLY A 209 -11.67 -11.98 9.52
N THR A 210 -12.87 -12.44 9.19
CA THR A 210 -14.09 -12.27 10.02
C THR A 210 -14.32 -13.42 11.01
N THR A 211 -13.26 -14.12 11.43
CA THR A 211 -13.36 -15.41 12.15
C THR A 211 -13.61 -15.31 13.66
N ASP A 212 -13.66 -14.10 14.23
CA ASP A 212 -13.76 -13.88 15.67
C ASP A 212 -15.10 -14.37 16.26
N LYS A 213 -15.00 -15.41 17.08
CA LYS A 213 -16.15 -16.02 17.77
C LYS A 213 -16.51 -15.33 19.09
N THR A 214 -15.64 -14.46 19.59
CA THR A 214 -15.87 -13.68 20.80
C THR A 214 -16.40 -12.30 20.40
N LYS A 215 -17.28 -11.75 21.24
CA LYS A 215 -17.90 -10.43 21.05
C LYS A 215 -17.72 -9.60 22.31
N ILE A 216 -17.65 -8.28 22.13
CA ILE A 216 -17.65 -7.30 23.21
C ILE A 216 -19.04 -7.30 23.87
N LYS A 217 -19.08 -7.29 25.21
CA LYS A 217 -20.32 -7.28 26.00
C LYS A 217 -20.97 -5.92 25.96
N GLY A 218 -22.30 -5.89 26.00
CA GLY A 218 -23.06 -4.65 26.22
C GLY A 218 -22.98 -3.64 25.08
N VAL A 219 -22.44 -4.03 23.91
CA VAL A 219 -22.38 -3.19 22.72
C VAL A 219 -23.36 -3.74 21.68
N GLU A 220 -24.09 -2.84 21.02
CA GLU A 220 -24.96 -3.19 19.89
C GLU A 220 -24.18 -3.84 18.75
N LYS A 221 -24.88 -4.55 17.87
CA LYS A 221 -24.26 -5.18 16.72
C LYS A 221 -23.62 -4.12 15.80
N TYR A 222 -22.35 -4.29 15.48
CA TYR A 222 -21.60 -3.43 14.56
C TYR A 222 -20.96 -4.23 13.44
N SER A 223 -20.58 -3.53 12.36
CA SER A 223 -19.73 -4.10 11.32
C SER A 223 -18.32 -4.28 11.85
N ALA A 224 -17.76 -5.49 11.70
CA ALA A 224 -16.42 -5.78 12.14
C ALA A 224 -15.40 -5.14 11.20
N SER A 225 -14.39 -4.47 11.75
CA SER A 225 -13.28 -3.96 10.95
C SER A 225 -12.49 -5.13 10.34
N ALA A 226 -12.19 -5.07 9.04
CA ALA A 226 -11.25 -5.98 8.40
C ALA A 226 -9.79 -5.59 8.67
N GLY A 227 -9.56 -4.46 9.33
CA GLY A 227 -8.29 -3.74 9.31
C GLY A 227 -8.31 -2.72 8.16
N TRP A 228 -7.85 -1.51 8.45
CA TRP A 228 -7.98 -0.38 7.53
C TRP A 228 -7.21 -0.62 6.23
N LEU A 229 -5.93 -1.01 6.34
CA LEU A 229 -5.05 -1.25 5.21
C LEU A 229 -5.52 -2.38 4.27
N TYR A 230 -6.34 -3.32 4.75
CA TYR A 230 -6.82 -4.44 3.93
C TYR A 230 -7.81 -4.01 2.82
N GLY A 231 -8.46 -2.86 3.00
CA GLY A 231 -9.40 -2.31 2.03
C GLY A 231 -8.79 -1.40 0.98
N LEU A 232 -7.50 -1.07 1.07
CA LEU A 232 -6.90 0.02 0.29
C LEU A 232 -6.25 -0.47 -1.00
N ASP A 233 -6.21 0.40 -2.01
CA ASP A 233 -5.30 0.29 -3.16
C ASP A 233 -4.15 1.26 -2.93
N THR A 234 -3.10 0.74 -2.32
CA THR A 234 -2.05 1.54 -1.66
C THR A 234 -1.06 2.14 -2.64
N VAL A 235 -0.49 3.28 -2.25
CA VAL A 235 0.66 3.91 -2.93
C VAL A 235 1.53 4.63 -1.90
N TYR A 236 2.84 4.48 -2.02
CA TYR A 236 3.82 5.13 -1.14
C TYR A 236 5.12 5.38 -1.90
N ALA A 237 5.98 6.27 -1.40
CA ALA A 237 7.28 6.54 -2.01
C ALA A 237 8.35 5.57 -1.52
N GLN A 238 9.30 5.16 -2.36
CA GLN A 238 10.46 4.38 -1.95
C GLN A 238 11.76 5.12 -2.30
N GLY A 239 12.60 5.37 -1.30
CA GLY A 239 13.92 5.97 -1.47
C GLY A 239 15.02 4.94 -1.76
N LYS A 240 16.25 5.43 -1.87
CA LYS A 240 17.47 4.58 -1.98
C LYS A 240 17.84 3.94 -0.64
N THR A 241 17.47 4.61 0.45
CA THR A 241 17.64 4.14 1.83
C THR A 241 16.30 4.07 2.56
N LEU A 242 16.28 3.39 3.69
CA LEU A 242 15.11 3.37 4.58
C LEU A 242 14.86 4.76 5.18
N PHE A 243 15.91 5.54 5.43
CA PHE A 243 15.78 6.95 5.82
C PHE A 243 15.03 7.75 4.75
N GLU A 244 15.49 7.72 3.49
CA GLU A 244 14.81 8.42 2.39
C GLU A 244 13.37 7.93 2.22
N THR A 245 13.14 6.62 2.33
CA THR A 245 11.79 6.04 2.28
C THR A 245 10.89 6.60 3.38
N LEU A 246 11.39 6.70 4.62
CA LEU A 246 10.62 7.27 5.72
C LEU A 246 10.38 8.78 5.52
N MET A 247 11.39 9.55 5.09
CA MET A 247 11.27 10.99 4.85
C MET A 247 10.29 11.33 3.74
N LEU A 248 10.36 10.64 2.60
CA LEU A 248 9.44 10.87 1.47
C LEU A 248 7.97 10.57 1.83
N ASN A 249 7.74 9.74 2.85
CA ASN A 249 6.40 9.42 3.36
C ASN A 249 6.06 10.11 4.68
N LEU A 250 6.92 10.98 5.20
CA LEU A 250 6.71 11.72 6.43
C LEU A 250 5.87 12.97 6.14
N VAL A 251 4.56 12.76 5.98
CA VAL A 251 3.59 13.85 5.76
C VAL A 251 3.40 14.59 7.09
N LEU A 252 4.00 15.79 7.20
CA LEU A 252 3.86 16.66 8.38
C LEU A 252 2.74 17.70 8.21
N ILE A 253 2.42 18.06 6.96
CA ILE A 253 1.38 19.03 6.62
C ILE A 253 0.27 18.30 5.86
N SER A 254 -0.94 18.40 6.38
CA SER A 254 -2.16 17.82 5.82
C SER A 254 -3.21 18.91 5.61
N ASP A 255 -2.89 19.93 4.81
CA ASP A 255 -3.86 20.89 4.28
C ASP A 255 -3.27 21.57 3.02
N PHE A 256 -4.06 21.63 1.94
CA PHE A 256 -3.75 22.40 0.73
C PHE A 256 -4.92 23.30 0.29
N SER A 257 -5.98 23.44 1.11
CA SER A 257 -7.18 24.21 0.73
C SER A 257 -8.00 24.85 1.86
N GLY A 258 -7.62 24.69 3.13
CA GLY A 258 -8.17 25.42 4.28
C GLY A 258 -8.87 24.57 5.35
N GLU A 259 -8.89 25.14 6.56
CA GLU A 259 -9.36 24.64 7.87
C GLU A 259 -8.64 23.39 8.41
N TYR A 260 -7.45 23.63 9.01
CA TYR A 260 -6.79 22.91 10.12
C TYR A 260 -7.25 21.46 10.38
N GLY A 261 -7.00 20.56 9.43
CA GLY A 261 -7.18 19.13 9.62
C GLY A 261 -6.03 18.49 10.42
N ASN A 262 -6.03 18.64 11.75
CA ASN A 262 -5.35 17.76 12.73
C ASN A 262 -3.81 17.59 12.65
N ILE A 263 -3.07 18.69 12.81
CA ILE A 263 -1.61 18.65 13.10
C ILE A 263 -1.30 17.79 14.34
N ILE A 264 -2.16 17.82 15.35
CA ILE A 264 -1.97 17.06 16.60
C ILE A 264 -2.18 15.56 16.38
N GLN A 265 -1.06 14.84 16.30
CA GLN A 265 -1.03 13.39 16.20
C GLN A 265 -1.40 12.69 17.53
N LYS A 266 -2.23 11.65 17.45
CA LYS A 266 -2.79 10.91 18.59
C LYS A 266 -2.63 9.38 18.41
N PRO A 267 -1.39 8.84 18.46
CA PRO A 267 -1.19 7.41 18.36
C PRO A 267 -1.76 6.66 19.57
N ASN A 268 -2.10 5.39 19.36
CA ASN A 268 -2.78 4.56 20.36
C ASN A 268 -2.03 4.38 21.70
N TRP A 269 -0.69 4.32 21.67
CA TRP A 269 0.13 4.02 22.86
C TRP A 269 0.14 5.14 23.89
N GLU A 270 -0.27 6.35 23.50
CA GLU A 270 -0.33 7.47 24.43
C GLU A 270 -1.62 7.50 25.26
N PHE A 271 -2.66 6.74 24.90
CA PHE A 271 -3.88 6.66 25.71
C PHE A 271 -3.57 6.25 27.16
N ALA A 272 -4.35 6.79 28.10
CA ALA A 272 -4.11 6.59 29.54
C ALA A 272 -4.11 5.10 29.92
N SER A 273 -5.04 4.34 29.33
CA SER A 273 -5.10 2.89 29.43
C SER A 273 -5.61 2.24 28.14
N GLN A 274 -5.33 0.95 27.99
CA GLN A 274 -5.86 0.13 26.89
C GLN A 274 -7.40 0.05 26.92
N ALA A 275 -8.02 0.10 28.10
CA ALA A 275 -9.47 0.10 28.24
C ALA A 275 -10.08 1.41 27.70
N ASP A 276 -9.44 2.55 27.96
CA ASP A 276 -9.87 3.85 27.43
C ASP A 276 -9.77 3.88 25.90
N TYR A 277 -8.70 3.31 25.34
CA TYR A 277 -8.57 3.21 23.88
C TYR A 277 -9.63 2.30 23.25
N VAL A 278 -9.89 1.14 23.84
CA VAL A 278 -10.98 0.25 23.36
C VAL A 278 -12.33 0.96 23.44
N LYS A 279 -12.60 1.72 24.51
CA LYS A 279 -13.83 2.51 24.63
C LYS A 279 -13.92 3.57 23.54
N TYR A 280 -12.83 4.29 23.26
CA TYR A 280 -12.77 5.27 22.16
C TYR A 280 -13.12 4.62 20.82
N LEU A 281 -12.55 3.44 20.50
CA LEU A 281 -12.86 2.72 19.26
C LEU A 281 -14.32 2.25 19.19
N LEU A 282 -14.92 1.90 20.34
CA LEU A 282 -16.34 1.51 20.42
C LEU A 282 -17.31 2.65 20.11
N GLU A 283 -16.86 3.91 20.25
CA GLU A 283 -17.64 5.09 19.83
C GLU A 283 -17.72 5.24 18.30
N LYS A 284 -16.98 4.41 17.54
CA LYS A 284 -16.92 4.40 16.06
C LYS A 284 -16.44 5.72 15.45
N LYS A 285 -15.76 6.55 16.23
CA LYS A 285 -15.13 7.77 15.73
C LYS A 285 -13.94 7.39 14.86
N ALA A 286 -13.91 7.90 13.64
CA ALA A 286 -12.75 7.77 12.78
C ALA A 286 -11.59 8.57 13.38
N PRO A 287 -10.34 8.07 13.29
CA PRO A 287 -9.17 8.87 13.60
C PRO A 287 -9.15 10.13 12.73
N ASP A 288 -8.80 11.25 13.35
CA ASP A 288 -8.76 12.55 12.69
C ASP A 288 -7.33 12.90 12.21
N ASN A 289 -6.33 12.08 12.54
CA ASN A 289 -4.90 12.29 12.24
C ASN A 289 -4.22 10.99 11.76
N ILE A 290 -3.10 11.16 11.06
CA ILE A 290 -2.32 10.07 10.44
C ILE A 290 -1.85 9.04 11.47
N ALA A 291 -1.24 9.49 12.58
CA ALA A 291 -0.70 8.56 13.59
C ALA A 291 -1.80 7.71 14.24
N GLY A 292 -2.97 8.30 14.50
CA GLY A 292 -4.14 7.58 15.00
C GLY A 292 -4.66 6.54 14.01
N LEU A 293 -4.72 6.89 12.72
CA LEU A 293 -5.12 5.96 11.67
C LEU A 293 -4.13 4.80 11.51
N TYR A 294 -2.83 5.09 11.49
CA TYR A 294 -1.77 4.12 11.27
C TYR A 294 -1.59 3.16 12.45
N THR A 295 -2.07 3.53 13.63
CA THR A 295 -2.00 2.73 14.86
C THR A 295 -3.35 2.17 15.30
N ASN A 296 -4.38 2.29 14.45
CA ASN A 296 -5.74 1.83 14.74
C ASN A 296 -5.83 0.31 14.94
N TRP A 297 -6.60 -0.12 15.94
CA TRP A 297 -6.85 -1.54 16.20
C TRP A 297 -8.14 -2.02 15.53
N SER A 298 -8.03 -3.10 14.75
CA SER A 298 -9.20 -3.85 14.28
C SER A 298 -9.60 -4.96 15.25
N ARG A 299 -8.70 -5.38 16.14
CA ARG A 299 -8.92 -6.43 17.15
C ARG A 299 -8.46 -5.98 18.52
N MET A 300 -9.25 -6.35 19.52
CA MET A 300 -8.77 -6.37 20.90
C MET A 300 -8.15 -7.75 21.16
N ILE A 301 -6.85 -7.77 21.43
CA ILE A 301 -6.04 -8.99 21.50
C ILE A 301 -5.46 -9.16 22.90
N TYR A 302 -5.54 -10.36 23.45
CA TYR A 302 -4.75 -10.79 24.61
C TYR A 302 -3.92 -12.00 24.23
N VAL A 303 -2.64 -12.03 24.58
CA VAL A 303 -1.75 -13.15 24.31
C VAL A 303 -1.34 -13.76 25.64
N ARG A 304 -1.60 -15.07 25.79
CA ARG A 304 -0.94 -15.86 26.83
C ARG A 304 0.28 -16.52 26.22
N TRP A 305 1.45 -16.23 26.76
CA TRP A 305 2.72 -16.78 26.28
C TRP A 305 3.22 -17.85 27.25
N ASP A 306 3.01 -19.12 26.90
CA ASP A 306 3.57 -20.26 27.63
C ASP A 306 4.83 -20.75 26.86
N GLU A 307 4.87 -21.99 26.37
CA GLU A 307 5.90 -22.41 25.38
C GLU A 307 5.61 -21.87 23.97
N GLU A 308 4.33 -21.71 23.64
CA GLU A 308 3.82 -21.17 22.38
C GLU A 308 2.71 -20.14 22.67
N PRO A 309 2.56 -19.10 21.84
CA PRO A 309 1.52 -18.10 22.05
C PRO A 309 0.11 -18.65 21.82
N THR A 310 -0.76 -18.41 22.80
CA THR A 310 -2.21 -18.54 22.62
C THR A 310 -2.83 -17.16 22.48
N VAL A 311 -3.35 -16.84 21.29
CA VAL A 311 -3.93 -15.53 20.99
C VAL A 311 -5.44 -15.56 21.17
N PHE A 312 -5.96 -14.73 22.06
CA PHE A 312 -7.38 -14.47 22.24
C PHE A 312 -7.74 -13.17 21.52
N SER A 313 -8.78 -13.21 20.68
CA SER A 313 -9.14 -12.09 19.82
C SER A 313 -10.65 -11.83 19.81
N THR A 314 -11.01 -10.55 19.79
CA THR A 314 -12.38 -10.09 19.49
C THR A 314 -12.36 -8.95 18.48
N CYS A 315 -13.34 -8.95 17.58
CA CYS A 315 -13.51 -7.88 16.60
C CYS A 315 -13.83 -6.54 17.27
N LEU A 316 -13.22 -5.46 16.78
CA LEU A 316 -13.60 -4.07 17.04
C LEU A 316 -14.40 -3.52 15.86
N PRO A 317 -15.24 -2.48 16.08
CA PRO A 317 -16.03 -1.90 15.01
C PRO A 317 -15.16 -1.28 13.93
N LYS A 318 -15.67 -1.30 12.70
CA LYS A 318 -15.21 -0.42 11.63
C LYS A 318 -15.68 1.00 11.94
N PHE A 319 -14.81 1.99 11.78
CA PHE A 319 -15.24 3.40 11.74
C PHE A 319 -15.90 3.72 10.40
N ASP A 320 -16.52 4.89 10.30
CA ASP A 320 -17.14 5.35 9.05
C ASP A 320 -16.07 5.69 8.01
N ASP A 321 -16.15 5.08 6.82
CA ASP A 321 -15.18 5.31 5.74
C ASP A 321 -15.29 6.75 5.21
N ASP A 322 -16.50 7.31 5.21
CA ASP A 322 -16.79 8.66 4.69
C ASP A 322 -16.12 9.75 5.54
N ALA A 323 -15.68 9.42 6.76
CA ALA A 323 -14.98 10.33 7.65
C ALA A 323 -13.46 10.37 7.40
N ILE A 324 -12.91 9.50 6.55
CA ILE A 324 -11.49 9.49 6.18
C ILE A 324 -11.34 9.96 4.74
N ASN A 325 -10.59 11.04 4.55
CA ASN A 325 -10.22 11.58 3.25
C ASN A 325 -8.74 11.29 2.93
N ASN A 326 -8.24 11.84 1.82
CA ASN A 326 -6.86 11.67 1.37
C ASN A 326 -5.83 12.44 2.20
N GLU A 327 -6.24 13.36 3.07
CA GLU A 327 -5.37 14.08 4.00
C GLU A 327 -5.00 13.18 5.19
N ILE A 328 -5.98 12.44 5.71
CA ILE A 328 -5.76 11.50 6.82
C ILE A 328 -5.20 10.16 6.31
N GLU A 329 -5.65 9.70 5.13
CA GLU A 329 -5.09 8.53 4.43
C GLU A 329 -4.34 8.95 3.15
N PRO A 330 -3.05 9.34 3.26
CA PRO A 330 -2.30 9.78 2.10
C PRO A 330 -1.86 8.64 1.17
N MET A 331 -1.85 7.38 1.65
CA MET A 331 -1.24 6.25 0.94
C MET A 331 -2.24 5.39 0.18
N THR A 332 -3.33 5.96 -0.33
CA THR A 332 -4.34 5.23 -1.12
C THR A 332 -4.79 6.00 -2.36
N THR A 333 -5.20 5.27 -3.39
CA THR A 333 -5.94 5.86 -4.51
C THR A 333 -7.43 6.00 -4.18
N TRP A 334 -8.08 6.99 -4.79
CA TRP A 334 -9.47 7.36 -4.51
C TRP A 334 -10.34 7.31 -5.75
N ARG A 335 -11.64 7.19 -5.53
CA ARG A 335 -12.68 7.21 -6.57
C ARG A 335 -13.39 8.54 -6.53
N VAL A 336 -13.32 9.27 -7.64
CA VAL A 336 -13.96 10.58 -7.79
C VAL A 336 -15.48 10.50 -7.59
N LYS A 337 -16.13 9.45 -8.11
CA LYS A 337 -17.60 9.36 -8.18
C LYS A 337 -18.28 9.36 -6.81
N ASP A 338 -17.71 8.64 -5.85
CA ASP A 338 -18.28 8.43 -4.52
C ASP A 338 -17.35 8.87 -3.39
N ARG A 339 -16.19 9.48 -3.71
CA ARG A 339 -15.17 9.95 -2.76
C ARG A 339 -14.69 8.86 -1.80
N HIS A 340 -14.76 7.60 -2.21
CA HIS A 340 -14.27 6.45 -1.45
C HIS A 340 -12.91 5.99 -1.96
N HIS A 341 -12.13 5.36 -1.09
CA HIS A 341 -10.89 4.69 -1.49
C HIS A 341 -11.14 3.55 -2.50
N ASN A 342 -10.17 3.28 -3.38
CA ASN A 342 -10.17 2.08 -4.23
C ASN A 342 -9.77 0.84 -3.42
N THR A 343 -10.06 -0.33 -3.98
CA THR A 343 -9.66 -1.64 -3.44
C THR A 343 -9.22 -2.55 -4.57
N LYS A 344 -8.12 -3.28 -4.39
CA LYS A 344 -7.68 -4.31 -5.35
C LYS A 344 -8.48 -5.61 -5.19
N HIS A 345 -8.75 -6.27 -6.32
CA HIS A 345 -9.44 -7.55 -6.36
C HIS A 345 -8.59 -8.65 -7.03
N LEU A 346 -9.01 -9.91 -6.91
CA LEU A 346 -8.34 -11.04 -7.58
C LEU A 346 -8.26 -10.87 -9.10
N SER A 347 -9.20 -10.12 -9.70
CA SER A 347 -9.18 -9.77 -11.12
C SER A 347 -8.04 -8.83 -11.53
N ASP A 348 -7.32 -8.25 -10.57
CA ASP A 348 -6.20 -7.36 -10.80
C ASP A 348 -4.84 -8.07 -10.72
N LEU A 349 -4.84 -9.37 -10.38
CA LEU A 349 -3.63 -10.18 -10.42
C LEU A 349 -3.01 -10.15 -11.81
N GLY A 350 -1.71 -9.85 -11.87
CA GLY A 350 -0.95 -9.70 -13.11
C GLY A 350 -1.09 -8.34 -13.80
N LYS A 351 -2.00 -7.46 -13.36
CA LYS A 351 -2.07 -6.08 -13.88
C LYS A 351 -1.02 -5.21 -13.19
N LYS A 352 -0.06 -4.73 -13.98
CA LYS A 352 0.95 -3.77 -13.53
C LYS A 352 0.38 -2.38 -13.25
N MET A 353 1.00 -1.67 -12.31
CA MET A 353 0.63 -0.35 -11.82
C MET A 353 0.52 0.67 -12.96
N TRP A 354 1.47 0.63 -13.91
CA TRP A 354 1.49 1.54 -15.06
C TRP A 354 0.22 1.48 -15.92
N ARG A 355 -0.50 0.35 -15.93
CA ARG A 355 -1.73 0.22 -16.71
C ARG A 355 -2.85 1.13 -16.21
N ASN A 356 -2.75 1.62 -14.97
CA ASN A 356 -3.69 2.51 -14.33
C ASN A 356 -2.97 3.77 -13.79
N PHE A 357 -2.00 4.29 -14.54
CA PHE A 357 -1.16 5.42 -14.13
C PHE A 357 -1.97 6.61 -13.59
N GLY A 358 -3.03 7.02 -14.31
CA GLY A 358 -3.92 8.09 -13.89
C GLY A 358 -4.68 7.87 -12.58
N LEU A 359 -4.70 6.66 -11.99
CA LEU A 359 -5.23 6.46 -10.62
C LEU A 359 -4.26 6.95 -9.54
N TYR A 360 -2.96 6.92 -9.84
CA TYR A 360 -1.89 7.25 -8.89
C TYR A 360 -1.44 8.70 -9.04
N VAL A 361 -1.48 9.24 -10.26
CA VAL A 361 -0.90 10.55 -10.59
C VAL A 361 -1.98 11.49 -11.14
N PRO A 362 -1.96 12.81 -10.81
CA PRO A 362 -2.88 13.78 -11.41
C PRO A 362 -2.62 14.00 -12.90
N THR A 363 -3.69 14.15 -13.68
CA THR A 363 -3.68 14.55 -15.09
C THR A 363 -4.50 15.83 -15.29
N GLU A 364 -4.43 16.46 -16.47
CA GLU A 364 -5.23 17.66 -16.79
C GLU A 364 -6.75 17.41 -16.60
N ALA A 365 -7.22 16.20 -16.85
CA ALA A 365 -8.61 15.80 -16.64
C ALA A 365 -9.05 15.85 -15.17
N ASP A 366 -8.09 15.83 -14.24
CA ASP A 366 -8.32 15.80 -12.80
C ASP A 366 -8.25 17.19 -12.14
N THR A 367 -8.03 18.27 -12.91
CA THR A 367 -7.86 19.63 -12.35
C THR A 367 -9.00 20.05 -11.40
N GLN A 368 -10.22 19.55 -11.63
CA GLN A 368 -11.39 19.83 -10.77
C GLN A 368 -11.56 18.85 -9.60
N ASN A 369 -10.77 17.78 -9.52
CA ASN A 369 -10.82 16.72 -8.51
C ASN A 369 -9.42 16.34 -8.00
N ALA A 370 -8.51 17.32 -7.91
CA ALA A 370 -7.14 17.10 -7.44
C ALA A 370 -7.10 16.59 -5.98
N ASP A 371 -8.12 16.95 -5.19
CA ASP A 371 -8.40 16.46 -3.85
C ASP A 371 -8.79 14.96 -3.81
N MET A 372 -8.95 14.31 -4.97
CA MET A 372 -9.24 12.87 -5.09
C MET A 372 -8.02 12.08 -5.58
N LYS A 373 -6.81 12.65 -5.46
CA LYS A 373 -5.54 11.94 -5.70
C LYS A 373 -4.91 11.48 -4.39
N PRO A 374 -4.02 10.47 -4.44
CA PRO A 374 -3.33 10.02 -3.25
C PRO A 374 -2.63 11.19 -2.56
N GLY A 375 -2.91 11.40 -1.27
CA GLY A 375 -2.33 12.51 -0.51
C GLY A 375 -0.80 12.48 -0.50
N ILE A 376 -0.18 11.29 -0.62
CA ILE A 376 1.26 11.15 -0.73
C ILE A 376 1.83 11.79 -2.01
N VAL A 377 1.08 11.78 -3.11
CA VAL A 377 1.54 12.42 -4.37
C VAL A 377 1.42 13.93 -4.26
N ASN A 378 0.39 14.43 -3.58
CA ASN A 378 0.27 15.86 -3.27
C ASN A 378 1.40 16.33 -2.36
N TRP A 379 1.73 15.55 -1.33
CA TRP A 379 2.87 15.80 -0.44
C TRP A 379 4.20 15.86 -1.21
N LEU A 380 4.47 14.89 -2.08
CA LEU A 380 5.69 14.91 -2.89
C LEU A 380 5.73 16.08 -3.88
N SER A 381 4.58 16.53 -4.39
CA SER A 381 4.48 17.74 -5.21
C SER A 381 4.83 18.98 -4.40
N LEU A 382 4.32 19.11 -3.17
CA LEU A 382 4.69 20.21 -2.27
C LEU A 382 6.20 20.24 -2.02
N LEU A 383 6.79 19.10 -1.67
CA LEU A 383 8.24 19.01 -1.44
C LEU A 383 9.05 19.45 -2.66
N LYS A 384 8.54 19.20 -3.87
CA LYS A 384 9.16 19.65 -5.12
C LYS A 384 9.00 21.16 -5.32
N ASP A 385 7.78 21.67 -5.14
CA ASP A 385 7.46 23.08 -5.35
C ASP A 385 8.23 23.99 -4.38
N GLU A 386 8.42 23.52 -3.14
CA GLU A 386 9.25 24.15 -2.09
C GLU A 386 10.76 23.86 -2.25
N GLN A 387 11.18 23.16 -3.32
CA GLN A 387 12.58 22.83 -3.64
C GLN A 387 13.30 22.00 -2.56
N LEU A 388 12.55 21.27 -1.72
CA LEU A 388 13.08 20.43 -0.64
C LEU A 388 13.61 19.10 -1.15
N ILE A 389 13.13 18.65 -2.32
CA ILE A 389 13.75 17.57 -3.11
C ILE A 389 14.42 18.15 -4.36
N PRO A 390 15.58 17.61 -4.78
CA PRO A 390 16.30 18.14 -5.94
C PRO A 390 15.49 18.09 -7.25
N ASP A 391 15.73 19.04 -8.14
CA ASP A 391 15.31 18.94 -9.55
C ASP A 391 15.84 17.63 -10.17
N ALA A 392 15.08 17.06 -11.10
CA ALA A 392 15.36 15.74 -11.68
C ALA A 392 15.52 14.59 -10.66
N HIS A 393 15.06 14.75 -9.41
CA HIS A 393 14.95 13.64 -8.47
C HIS A 393 14.04 12.55 -9.05
N TYR A 394 14.46 11.30 -8.99
CA TYR A 394 13.63 10.18 -9.40
C TYR A 394 12.77 9.72 -8.23
N VAL A 395 11.47 9.76 -8.41
CA VAL A 395 10.48 9.25 -7.46
C VAL A 395 10.18 7.80 -7.81
N ASN A 396 10.28 6.92 -6.81
CA ASN A 396 9.74 5.57 -6.91
C ASN A 396 8.38 5.50 -6.20
N LEU A 397 7.28 5.41 -6.94
CA LEU A 397 5.97 5.13 -6.37
C LEU A 397 5.74 3.61 -6.34
N ALA A 398 5.57 3.06 -5.15
CA ALA A 398 5.38 1.63 -4.93
C ALA A 398 3.98 1.32 -4.39
N THR A 399 3.52 0.08 -4.60
CA THR A 399 2.26 -0.45 -4.07
C THR A 399 2.47 -1.81 -3.42
N ALA A 400 1.73 -2.09 -2.34
CA ALA A 400 1.73 -3.40 -1.68
C ALA A 400 0.35 -3.69 -1.08
N ASN A 401 -0.43 -4.55 -1.74
CA ASN A 401 -1.80 -4.87 -1.37
C ASN A 401 -1.96 -6.35 -1.06
N LEU A 402 -2.59 -6.66 0.07
CA LEU A 402 -3.08 -7.99 0.37
C LEU A 402 -4.55 -8.09 -0.05
N ILE A 403 -4.90 -9.08 -0.86
CA ILE A 403 -6.21 -9.18 -1.51
C ILE A 403 -7.03 -10.29 -0.87
N SER A 404 -8.29 -10.02 -0.56
CA SER A 404 -9.21 -11.04 -0.03
C SER A 404 -9.66 -12.05 -1.08
N ASP A 405 -10.05 -13.23 -0.62
CA ASP A 405 -10.71 -14.28 -1.39
C ASP A 405 -12.07 -13.87 -2.00
N GLY A 406 -12.55 -12.66 -1.72
CA GLY A 406 -13.85 -12.15 -2.16
C GLY A 406 -15.03 -12.78 -1.42
N ASN A 407 -14.80 -13.70 -0.48
CA ASN A 407 -15.86 -14.29 0.32
C ASN A 407 -16.15 -13.41 1.52
N ALA A 408 -17.28 -12.70 1.47
CA ALA A 408 -17.73 -11.78 2.51
C ALA A 408 -17.80 -12.41 3.92
N THR A 409 -17.95 -13.74 4.02
CA THR A 409 -18.05 -14.45 5.30
C THR A 409 -16.72 -14.87 5.92
N SER A 410 -15.61 -14.81 5.18
CA SER A 410 -14.26 -15.17 5.64
C SER A 410 -13.27 -14.01 5.51
N GLN A 411 -13.25 -13.37 4.33
CA GLN A 411 -12.27 -12.37 3.91
C GLN A 411 -10.83 -12.85 4.13
N LEU A 412 -10.56 -14.12 3.81
CA LEU A 412 -9.20 -14.65 3.97
C LEU A 412 -8.28 -14.06 2.90
N PRO A 413 -7.04 -13.71 3.22
CA PRO A 413 -6.06 -13.29 2.24
C PRO A 413 -5.86 -14.37 1.18
N ALA A 414 -5.96 -14.03 -0.09
CA ALA A 414 -5.83 -14.96 -1.20
C ALA A 414 -4.58 -14.71 -2.05
N ALA A 415 -4.12 -13.45 -2.15
CA ALA A 415 -2.93 -13.09 -2.89
C ALA A 415 -2.32 -11.78 -2.38
N GLU A 416 -1.04 -11.59 -2.63
CA GLU A 416 -0.34 -10.32 -2.47
C GLU A 416 0.00 -9.76 -3.85
N ILE A 417 -0.28 -8.47 -4.07
CA ILE A 417 0.18 -7.71 -5.24
C ILE A 417 1.15 -6.65 -4.76
N SER A 418 2.32 -6.60 -5.37
CA SER A 418 3.26 -5.49 -5.23
C SER A 418 3.83 -5.11 -6.58
N ASP A 419 4.10 -3.83 -6.76
CA ASP A 419 4.63 -3.25 -7.98
C ASP A 419 5.18 -1.86 -7.71
N ASP A 420 5.91 -1.30 -8.66
CA ASP A 420 6.50 0.03 -8.53
C ASP A 420 6.63 0.77 -9.88
N LEU A 421 6.76 2.09 -9.79
CA LEU A 421 6.92 3.02 -10.91
C LEU A 421 8.03 4.01 -10.59
N TYR A 422 9.07 3.99 -11.41
CA TYR A 422 10.21 4.89 -11.30
C TYR A 422 10.10 5.99 -12.36
N ILE A 423 10.04 7.25 -11.93
CA ILE A 423 9.76 8.39 -12.81
C ILE A 423 10.47 9.65 -12.31
N ASN A 424 10.92 10.49 -13.23
CA ASN A 424 11.50 11.79 -12.91
C ASN A 424 10.43 12.72 -12.30
N ALA A 425 10.75 13.41 -11.20
CA ALA A 425 9.83 14.32 -10.52
C ALA A 425 9.33 15.47 -11.42
N ASP A 426 10.16 16.00 -12.34
CA ASP A 426 9.76 17.05 -13.29
C ASP A 426 8.67 16.57 -14.26
N ILE A 427 8.62 15.26 -14.51
CA ILE A 427 7.60 14.63 -15.36
C ILE A 427 6.38 14.24 -14.51
N LEU A 428 6.60 13.69 -13.32
CA LEU A 428 5.54 13.22 -12.43
C LEU A 428 4.61 14.36 -11.98
N PHE A 429 5.16 15.57 -11.80
CA PHE A 429 4.43 16.74 -11.29
C PHE A 429 4.10 17.77 -12.38
N ASP A 430 4.28 17.43 -13.66
CA ASP A 430 3.86 18.25 -14.79
C ASP A 430 2.60 17.64 -15.43
N LEU A 431 1.48 18.36 -15.37
CA LEU A 431 0.18 17.89 -15.86
C LEU A 431 0.17 17.59 -17.37
N HIS A 432 0.98 18.32 -18.16
CA HIS A 432 1.07 18.05 -19.59
C HIS A 432 1.74 16.70 -19.83
N TRP A 433 2.84 16.43 -19.13
CA TRP A 433 3.55 15.16 -19.16
C TRP A 433 2.68 13.99 -18.71
N THR A 434 2.05 14.09 -17.55
CA THR A 434 1.23 13.00 -17.00
C THR A 434 0.03 12.68 -17.89
N THR A 435 -0.60 13.71 -18.48
CA THR A 435 -1.69 13.54 -19.45
C THR A 435 -1.20 12.83 -20.71
N LYS A 436 -0.01 13.17 -21.21
CA LYS A 436 0.56 12.50 -22.39
C LYS A 436 0.97 11.06 -22.14
N ILE A 437 1.39 10.74 -20.92
CA ILE A 437 1.67 9.35 -20.51
C ILE A 437 0.36 8.56 -20.43
N GLU A 438 -0.70 9.12 -19.84
CA GLU A 438 -2.02 8.49 -19.79
C GLU A 438 -2.60 8.27 -21.21
N ASP A 439 -2.50 9.27 -22.11
CA ASP A 439 -2.88 9.15 -23.53
C ASP A 439 -2.19 7.95 -24.19
N ALA A 440 -0.88 7.78 -23.95
CA ALA A 440 -0.08 6.68 -24.49
C ALA A 440 -0.48 5.30 -23.90
N ILE A 441 -0.91 5.27 -22.64
CA ILE A 441 -1.44 4.06 -22.00
C ILE A 441 -2.81 3.70 -22.59
N GLU A 442 -3.72 4.66 -22.75
CA GLU A 442 -5.02 4.44 -23.40
C GLU A 442 -4.82 3.92 -24.84
N TYR A 443 -3.88 4.51 -25.58
CA TYR A 443 -3.49 4.06 -26.91
C TYR A 443 -3.01 2.59 -26.89
N THR A 444 -2.17 2.24 -25.91
CA THR A 444 -1.65 0.88 -25.71
C THR A 444 -2.78 -0.12 -25.44
N GLN A 445 -3.68 0.20 -24.51
CA GLN A 445 -4.83 -0.62 -24.17
C GLN A 445 -5.75 -0.83 -25.39
N GLN A 446 -5.94 0.22 -26.21
CA GLN A 446 -6.74 0.12 -27.43
C GLN A 446 -6.07 -0.74 -28.51
N ILE A 447 -4.75 -0.71 -28.65
CA ILE A 447 -4.02 -1.65 -29.52
C ILE A 447 -4.19 -3.09 -29.04
N ILE A 448 -4.05 -3.34 -27.75
CA ILE A 448 -4.19 -4.68 -27.18
C ILE A 448 -5.63 -5.18 -27.33
N LYS A 449 -6.63 -4.30 -27.28
CA LYS A 449 -8.02 -4.65 -27.61
C LYS A 449 -8.19 -5.09 -29.07
N TYR A 450 -7.47 -4.48 -30.02
CA TYR A 450 -7.46 -4.97 -31.40
C TYR A 450 -6.73 -6.31 -31.51
N TYR A 451 -5.60 -6.48 -30.81
CA TYR A 451 -4.89 -7.75 -30.74
C TYR A 451 -5.74 -8.87 -30.12
N TRP A 452 -6.53 -8.56 -29.10
CA TRP A 452 -7.51 -9.49 -28.52
C TRP A 452 -8.52 -9.95 -29.57
N GLY A 453 -9.01 -9.04 -30.42
CA GLY A 453 -9.88 -9.38 -31.55
C GLY A 453 -9.22 -10.34 -32.54
N PHE A 454 -7.93 -10.13 -32.83
CA PHE A 454 -7.12 -11.06 -33.62
C PHE A 454 -6.99 -12.42 -32.93
N ALA A 455 -6.65 -12.46 -31.65
CA ALA A 455 -6.50 -13.70 -30.87
C ALA A 455 -7.82 -14.49 -30.77
N ASN A 456 -8.96 -13.80 -30.65
CA ASN A 456 -10.28 -14.42 -30.65
C ASN A 456 -10.60 -15.08 -32.01
N GLY A 457 -10.30 -14.38 -33.10
CA GLY A 457 -10.41 -14.93 -34.45
C GLY A 457 -9.49 -16.13 -34.67
N LEU A 458 -8.28 -16.10 -34.12
CA LEU A 458 -7.33 -17.21 -34.18
C LEU A 458 -7.87 -18.45 -33.45
N ALA A 459 -8.43 -18.26 -32.24
CA ALA A 459 -9.06 -19.34 -31.48
C ALA A 459 -10.16 -20.05 -32.28
N GLU A 460 -10.95 -19.28 -33.03
CA GLU A 460 -12.01 -19.78 -33.90
C GLU A 460 -11.49 -20.60 -35.09
N LEU A 461 -10.39 -20.17 -35.72
CA LEU A 461 -9.74 -20.93 -36.78
C LEU A 461 -9.20 -22.26 -36.25
N ARG A 462 -8.58 -22.23 -35.06
CA ARG A 462 -8.07 -23.42 -34.35
C ARG A 462 -9.20 -24.35 -33.90
N GLY A 463 -10.40 -23.82 -33.65
CA GLY A 463 -11.52 -24.58 -33.10
C GLY A 463 -11.40 -24.78 -31.59
N ILE A 464 -10.77 -23.83 -30.90
CA ILE A 464 -10.69 -23.80 -29.44
C ILE A 464 -12.10 -23.49 -28.91
N GLY A 465 -12.56 -24.28 -27.94
CA GLY A 465 -13.89 -24.13 -27.34
C GLY A 465 -14.06 -22.78 -26.66
N ASP A 466 -13.21 -22.48 -25.67
CA ASP A 466 -13.23 -21.18 -25.00
C ASP A 466 -12.34 -20.15 -25.72
N LYS A 467 -12.94 -19.50 -26.71
CA LYS A 467 -12.28 -18.45 -27.50
C LYS A 467 -11.92 -17.22 -26.67
N ARG A 468 -12.70 -16.90 -25.63
CA ARG A 468 -12.49 -15.69 -24.81
C ARG A 468 -11.31 -15.89 -23.88
N ASP A 469 -11.28 -17.02 -23.18
CA ASP A 469 -10.17 -17.40 -22.30
C ASP A 469 -8.84 -17.50 -23.08
N PHE A 470 -8.85 -18.08 -24.27
CA PHE A 470 -7.68 -18.07 -25.16
C PHE A 470 -7.21 -16.65 -25.51
N ALA A 471 -8.13 -15.77 -25.93
CA ALA A 471 -7.79 -14.40 -26.31
C ALA A 471 -7.31 -13.56 -25.10
N ASN A 472 -7.91 -13.77 -23.92
CA ASN A 472 -7.49 -13.15 -22.67
C ASN A 472 -6.06 -13.57 -22.31
N ARG A 473 -5.74 -14.87 -22.34
CA ARG A 473 -4.38 -15.37 -22.08
C ARG A 473 -3.35 -14.78 -23.04
N LEU A 474 -3.63 -14.78 -24.35
CA LEU A 474 -2.71 -14.16 -25.33
C LEU A 474 -2.53 -12.66 -25.10
N SER A 475 -3.58 -11.96 -24.65
CA SER A 475 -3.49 -10.52 -24.36
C SER A 475 -2.70 -10.24 -23.07
N GLU A 476 -2.84 -11.07 -22.05
CA GLU A 476 -1.99 -10.97 -20.84
C GLU A 476 -0.53 -11.33 -21.14
N ASP A 477 -0.27 -12.32 -22.00
CA ASP A 477 1.09 -12.60 -22.48
C ASP A 477 1.68 -11.39 -23.23
N PHE A 478 0.85 -10.64 -23.97
CA PHE A 478 1.29 -9.41 -24.62
C PHE A 478 1.57 -8.31 -23.59
N TYR A 479 0.69 -8.06 -22.60
CA TYR A 479 0.99 -7.13 -21.50
C TYR A 479 2.30 -7.51 -20.78
N ASN A 480 2.52 -8.79 -20.50
CA ASN A 480 3.74 -9.27 -19.84
C ASN A 480 5.01 -8.88 -20.59
N ARG A 481 4.98 -8.89 -21.93
CA ARG A 481 6.10 -8.47 -22.78
C ARG A 481 6.27 -6.96 -22.86
N LEU A 482 5.24 -6.19 -22.55
CA LEU A 482 5.29 -4.72 -22.53
C LEU A 482 5.75 -4.16 -21.19
N ASN A 483 5.68 -4.93 -20.10
CA ASN A 483 5.99 -4.43 -18.75
C ASN A 483 7.40 -3.84 -18.63
N GLU A 484 8.44 -4.60 -18.99
CA GLU A 484 9.82 -4.11 -18.93
C GLU A 484 10.08 -2.96 -19.93
N PRO A 485 9.68 -3.06 -21.23
CA PRO A 485 9.81 -1.95 -22.16
C PRO A 485 9.10 -0.67 -21.73
N PHE A 486 7.92 -0.76 -21.11
CA PHE A 486 7.17 0.40 -20.63
C PHE A 486 7.91 1.08 -19.48
N ASN A 487 8.37 0.30 -18.50
CA ASN A 487 9.12 0.84 -17.36
C ASN A 487 10.42 1.49 -17.82
N ASN A 488 11.16 0.86 -18.74
CA ASN A 488 12.37 1.46 -19.31
C ASN A 488 12.07 2.76 -20.06
N TRP A 489 10.97 2.79 -20.84
CA TRP A 489 10.54 4.01 -21.52
C TRP A 489 10.20 5.13 -20.53
N LEU A 490 9.50 4.82 -19.44
CA LEU A 490 9.14 5.80 -18.41
C LEU A 490 10.36 6.40 -17.69
N ILE A 491 11.36 5.56 -17.39
CA ILE A 491 12.63 5.97 -16.77
C ILE A 491 13.46 6.86 -17.72
N ASP A 492 13.44 6.54 -19.01
CA ASP A 492 14.20 7.21 -20.07
C ASP A 492 13.60 8.57 -20.49
N LEU A 493 12.41 8.93 -20.02
CA LEU A 493 11.82 10.23 -20.36
C LEU A 493 12.67 11.37 -19.79
N ASP A 494 12.97 12.36 -20.64
CA ASP A 494 13.75 13.53 -20.31
C ASP A 494 12.86 14.79 -20.33
N PRO A 495 12.65 15.47 -19.19
CA PRO A 495 11.83 16.68 -19.12
C PRO A 495 12.42 17.84 -19.95
N MET A 496 13.71 17.82 -20.27
CA MET A 496 14.38 18.85 -21.06
C MET A 496 14.23 18.67 -22.58
N GLN A 497 13.70 17.53 -23.03
CA GLN A 497 13.46 17.23 -24.44
C GLN A 497 11.97 17.40 -24.78
N PRO A 498 11.62 17.70 -26.05
CA PRO A 498 10.22 17.83 -26.46
C PRO A 498 9.42 16.56 -26.14
N THR A 499 8.22 16.72 -25.61
CA THR A 499 7.34 15.62 -25.18
C THR A 499 6.93 14.73 -26.36
N THR A 500 6.46 15.31 -27.46
CA THR A 500 5.87 14.55 -28.58
C THR A 500 6.79 13.47 -29.16
N PRO A 501 8.06 13.72 -29.52
CA PRO A 501 8.96 12.67 -30.01
C PRO A 501 9.16 11.52 -29.01
N GLN A 502 9.19 11.81 -27.71
CA GLN A 502 9.41 10.81 -26.67
C GLN A 502 8.18 9.91 -26.46
N ILE A 503 6.97 10.48 -26.55
CA ILE A 503 5.72 9.70 -26.58
C ILE A 503 5.65 8.82 -27.84
N LEU A 504 5.99 9.38 -29.01
CA LEU A 504 5.98 8.65 -30.28
C LEU A 504 7.01 7.50 -30.29
N LYS A 505 8.13 7.62 -29.60
CA LYS A 505 9.10 6.52 -29.43
C LYS A 505 8.43 5.29 -28.82
N TRP A 506 7.60 5.47 -27.78
CA TRP A 506 6.81 4.37 -27.23
C TRP A 506 5.78 3.84 -28.23
N GLU A 507 4.91 4.72 -28.73
CA GLU A 507 3.77 4.33 -29.55
C GLU A 507 4.21 3.65 -30.86
N ASP A 508 5.16 4.24 -31.58
CA ASP A 508 5.48 3.86 -32.95
C ASP A 508 6.65 2.90 -33.07
N GLU A 509 7.62 2.97 -32.15
CA GLU A 509 8.83 2.14 -32.25
C GLU A 509 8.78 0.93 -31.33
N VAL A 510 8.34 1.09 -30.09
CA VAL A 510 8.34 0.01 -29.10
C VAL A 510 7.07 -0.83 -29.22
N LEU A 511 5.90 -0.20 -29.09
CA LEU A 511 4.62 -0.90 -29.05
C LEU A 511 4.29 -1.59 -30.39
N LEU A 512 4.41 -0.90 -31.52
CA LEU A 512 4.11 -1.50 -32.83
C LEU A 512 5.10 -2.60 -33.20
N ARG A 513 6.37 -2.49 -32.80
CA ARG A 513 7.35 -3.58 -32.96
C ARG A 513 6.92 -4.81 -32.18
N GLN A 514 6.47 -4.64 -30.93
CA GLN A 514 5.94 -5.74 -30.14
C GLN A 514 4.69 -6.37 -30.78
N VAL A 515 3.79 -5.58 -31.38
CA VAL A 515 2.65 -6.11 -32.15
C VAL A 515 3.15 -7.00 -33.29
N ASP A 516 4.11 -6.52 -34.09
CA ASP A 516 4.64 -7.29 -35.22
C ASP A 516 5.38 -8.55 -34.76
N GLU A 517 6.15 -8.50 -33.67
CA GLU A 517 6.78 -9.67 -33.07
C GLU A 517 5.75 -10.73 -32.64
N GLN A 518 4.67 -10.32 -31.96
CA GLN A 518 3.60 -11.23 -31.55
C GLN A 518 2.88 -11.84 -32.75
N VAL A 519 2.57 -11.04 -33.77
CA VAL A 519 1.95 -11.51 -35.00
C VAL A 519 2.88 -12.49 -35.71
N ASN A 520 4.16 -12.17 -35.86
CA ASN A 520 5.14 -13.01 -36.54
C ASN A 520 5.33 -14.36 -35.81
N ALA A 521 5.35 -14.37 -34.48
CA ALA A 521 5.43 -15.61 -33.70
C ALA A 521 4.22 -16.53 -33.94
N VAL A 522 3.02 -15.95 -34.02
CA VAL A 522 1.81 -16.70 -34.37
C VAL A 522 1.85 -17.19 -35.83
N MET A 523 2.27 -16.35 -36.76
CA MET A 523 2.37 -16.69 -38.19
C MET A 523 3.39 -17.79 -38.46
N ALA A 524 4.51 -17.81 -37.74
CA ALA A 524 5.56 -18.83 -37.87
C ALA A 524 5.08 -20.23 -37.47
N THR A 525 4.00 -20.33 -36.68
CA THR A 525 3.42 -21.60 -36.20
C THR A 525 2.05 -21.90 -36.81
N ALA A 526 1.66 -21.18 -37.86
CA ALA A 526 0.35 -21.33 -38.49
C ALA A 526 0.22 -22.69 -39.21
N SER A 527 -0.86 -23.41 -38.89
CA SER A 527 -1.23 -24.67 -39.51
C SER A 527 -1.86 -24.45 -40.90
N PRO A 528 -1.85 -25.48 -41.78
CA PRO A 528 -2.53 -25.41 -43.08
C PRO A 528 -4.02 -25.05 -42.96
N LYS A 529 -4.69 -25.46 -41.88
CA LYS A 529 -6.10 -25.13 -41.61
C LYS A 529 -6.31 -23.62 -41.38
N GLU A 530 -5.38 -22.97 -40.70
CA GLU A 530 -5.44 -21.52 -40.43
C GLU A 530 -5.10 -20.69 -41.68
N ILE A 531 -4.21 -21.22 -42.53
CA ILE A 531 -3.82 -20.63 -43.81
C ILE A 531 -4.96 -20.72 -44.83
N ILE A 532 -5.58 -21.90 -44.98
CA ILE A 532 -6.73 -22.12 -45.88
C ILE A 532 -7.95 -21.35 -45.37
N GLY A 533 -8.20 -21.42 -44.06
CA GLY A 533 -9.32 -20.74 -43.42
C GLY A 533 -10.65 -21.47 -43.50
N LYS A 534 -11.73 -20.76 -43.17
CA LYS A 534 -13.12 -21.22 -43.22
C LYS A 534 -13.99 -20.23 -43.98
N HIS A 535 -15.05 -20.71 -44.63
CA HIS A 535 -16.08 -19.84 -45.20
C HIS A 535 -17.04 -19.38 -44.10
N GLU A 536 -17.32 -18.08 -44.06
CA GLU A 536 -18.36 -17.47 -43.24
C GLU A 536 -19.33 -16.71 -44.16
N ASP A 537 -20.63 -16.90 -43.96
CA ASP A 537 -21.65 -16.08 -44.63
C ASP A 537 -21.84 -14.78 -43.84
N LYS A 538 -21.52 -13.65 -44.47
CA LYS A 538 -21.68 -12.32 -43.87
C LYS A 538 -22.34 -11.40 -44.90
N ASN A 539 -23.47 -10.79 -44.55
CA ASN A 539 -24.25 -9.93 -45.46
C ASN A 539 -24.63 -10.59 -46.80
N ASN A 540 -25.03 -11.88 -46.79
CA ASN A 540 -25.32 -12.68 -47.98
C ASN A 540 -24.14 -12.91 -48.95
N GLU A 541 -22.91 -12.63 -48.52
CA GLU A 541 -21.69 -12.95 -49.28
C GLU A 541 -20.85 -14.01 -48.55
N LYS A 542 -20.36 -14.99 -49.31
CA LYS A 542 -19.40 -15.98 -48.82
C LYS A 542 -18.04 -15.34 -48.69
N MET A 543 -17.61 -15.05 -47.48
CA MET A 543 -16.28 -14.54 -47.19
C MET A 543 -15.38 -15.66 -46.67
N ILE A 544 -14.11 -15.63 -47.07
CA ILE A 544 -13.09 -16.51 -46.47
C ILE A 544 -12.56 -15.79 -45.24
N LYS A 545 -12.42 -16.52 -44.13
CA LYS A 545 -11.70 -16.08 -42.94
C LYS A 545 -10.49 -16.98 -42.76
N ASN A 546 -9.31 -16.41 -42.86
CA ASN A 546 -8.04 -17.08 -42.63
C ASN A 546 -7.11 -16.19 -41.80
N ILE A 547 -5.97 -16.73 -41.41
CA ILE A 547 -5.03 -16.04 -40.53
C ILE A 547 -4.50 -14.72 -41.14
N PHE A 548 -4.28 -14.66 -42.45
CA PHE A 548 -3.81 -13.44 -43.13
C PHE A 548 -4.86 -12.32 -43.09
N ILE A 549 -6.14 -12.67 -43.23
CA ILE A 549 -7.24 -11.70 -43.11
C ILE A 549 -7.33 -11.17 -41.69
N LEU A 550 -7.15 -12.02 -40.67
CA LEU A 550 -7.12 -11.57 -39.28
C LEU A 550 -5.96 -10.58 -39.02
N VAL A 551 -4.77 -10.87 -39.55
CA VAL A 551 -3.62 -9.95 -39.47
C VAL A 551 -3.90 -8.62 -40.18
N ASN A 552 -4.52 -8.67 -41.36
CA ASN A 552 -4.89 -7.45 -42.09
C ASN A 552 -5.94 -6.62 -41.34
N ILE A 553 -6.93 -7.25 -40.71
CA ILE A 553 -7.92 -6.57 -39.88
C ILE A 553 -7.25 -5.89 -38.68
N LEU A 554 -6.31 -6.58 -38.00
CA LEU A 554 -5.54 -6.01 -36.89
C LEU A 554 -4.77 -4.76 -37.35
N ARG A 555 -3.95 -4.88 -38.39
CA ARG A 555 -3.16 -3.77 -38.93
C ARG A 555 -4.02 -2.62 -39.43
N ALA A 556 -5.12 -2.90 -40.11
CA ALA A 556 -6.07 -1.88 -40.57
C ALA A 556 -6.73 -1.14 -39.41
N SER A 557 -7.09 -1.85 -38.33
CA SER A 557 -7.70 -1.26 -37.13
C SER A 557 -6.71 -0.34 -36.41
N ILE A 558 -5.46 -0.78 -36.22
CA ILE A 558 -4.39 0.03 -35.64
C ILE A 558 -4.14 1.29 -36.48
N ASN A 559 -3.96 1.13 -37.80
CA ASN A 559 -3.71 2.27 -38.69
C ASN A 559 -4.88 3.26 -38.75
N LYS A 560 -6.11 2.77 -38.72
CA LYS A 560 -7.31 3.61 -38.67
C LYS A 560 -7.36 4.42 -37.38
N TYR A 561 -7.02 3.80 -36.24
CA TYR A 561 -7.00 4.47 -34.95
C TYR A 561 -5.89 5.52 -34.86
N ARG A 562 -4.67 5.20 -35.35
CA ARG A 562 -3.55 6.16 -35.47
C ARG A 562 -3.94 7.42 -36.24
N LYS A 563 -4.56 7.25 -37.41
CA LYS A 563 -5.05 8.37 -38.25
C LYS A 563 -6.20 9.18 -37.63
N LYS A 564 -6.82 8.69 -36.56
CA LYS A 564 -7.89 9.41 -35.87
C LYS A 564 -7.31 10.33 -34.79
N LEU A 565 -6.21 9.90 -34.15
CA LEU A 565 -5.56 10.63 -33.06
C LEU A 565 -4.54 11.67 -33.55
N ARG A 566 -3.99 11.46 -34.75
CA ARG A 566 -3.03 12.35 -35.44
C ARG A 566 -3.67 12.94 -36.66
#